data_AF-A0A969JSS1-F1
#
_entry.id   AF-A0A969JSS1-F1
#
_cell.length_a   1.000
_cell.length_b   1.000
_cell.length_c   1.000
_cell.angle_alpha   90.00
_cell.angle_beta   90.00
_cell.angle_gamma   90.00
#
_symmetry.space_group_name_H-M   'P 1'
#
loop_
_entity.id
_entity.type
_entity.pdbx_description
1 polymer ?
#
loop_
_entity_poly.entity_id
_entity_poly.type
_entity_poly.pdbx_seq_one_letter_code
_entity_poly.pdbx_strand_id
1 'polypeptide(L)'
;MDNSTWKCERVWLLRRRYEALRHRHRRTTIATPDPIPDERPYAGWLYGGVALVAETENRLDTWELDLGIVGPSARGEEVQNTFHRLIGVDEANGWDNQLKDEFGYALIYERKWRNLWEHRRSGFGLDVIPHIGGSLGNVGTYLDIGATLRVGNDLPNDFGAPRIRPSLPGSNFFLPRDNFGWYLFAGVSGRAVAYNIFLDGNTDKDSLSVDKEPLVGDLQAGLVTNLGWARLAYTYVYRSREFDGQEESDRFGSIGLSIKF
;
A
#
# COMPACT_ATOMS: atom_id res chain seq x y z
N MET A 1 -26.77 -14.35 -25.93
CA MET A 1 -27.32 -14.15 -24.58
C MET A 1 -26.14 -14.25 -23.64
N ASP A 2 -25.65 -13.10 -23.19
CA ASP A 2 -24.42 -12.95 -22.40
C ASP A 2 -24.77 -13.14 -20.92
N ASN A 3 -24.31 -14.24 -20.33
CA ASN A 3 -24.41 -14.51 -18.90
C ASN A 3 -23.20 -13.87 -18.21
N SER A 4 -23.19 -12.54 -18.07
CA SER A 4 -22.23 -11.85 -17.21
C SER A 4 -22.58 -12.17 -15.75
N THR A 5 -21.98 -13.21 -15.19
CA THR A 5 -22.11 -13.56 -13.78
C THR A 5 -21.35 -12.55 -12.93
N TRP A 6 -22.08 -11.64 -12.29
CA TRP A 6 -21.53 -10.73 -11.29
C TRP A 6 -21.19 -11.52 -10.02
N LYS A 7 -19.91 -11.63 -9.69
CA LYS A 7 -19.47 -12.15 -8.39
C LYS A 7 -19.20 -10.94 -7.49
N CYS A 8 -20.05 -10.75 -6.48
CA CYS A 8 -19.91 -9.71 -5.46
C CYS A 8 -19.53 -10.38 -4.14
N GLU A 9 -18.35 -10.07 -3.61
CA GLU A 9 -17.85 -10.66 -2.37
C GLU A 9 -17.59 -9.59 -1.32
N ARG A 10 -17.85 -9.94 -0.05
CA ARG A 10 -17.60 -9.09 1.12
C ARG A 10 -16.34 -9.58 1.82
N VAL A 11 -15.35 -8.70 1.97
CA VAL A 11 -14.08 -9.04 2.66
C VAL A 11 -13.96 -8.16 3.91
N TRP A 12 -13.75 -8.81 5.06
CA TRP A 12 -13.48 -8.15 6.34
C TRP A 12 -11.97 -8.17 6.62
N LEU A 13 -11.39 -7.01 6.94
CA LEU A 13 -9.96 -6.88 7.22
C LEU A 13 -9.76 -6.08 8.51
N LEU A 14 -9.21 -6.71 9.54
CA LEU A 14 -8.65 -6.00 10.69
C LEU A 14 -7.16 -5.76 10.43
N ARG A 15 -6.71 -4.51 10.39
CA ARG A 15 -5.33 -4.15 10.03
C ARG A 15 -4.78 -3.08 10.96
N ARG A 16 -3.46 -2.89 10.94
CA ARG A 16 -2.78 -1.81 11.67
C ARG A 16 -1.77 -1.16 10.73
N ARG A 17 -1.74 0.16 10.64
CA ARG A 17 -0.70 0.91 9.91
C ARG A 17 0.15 1.65 10.93
N TYR A 18 1.45 1.40 10.84
CA TYR A 18 2.47 2.14 11.56
C TYR A 18 3.33 2.85 10.53
N GLU A 19 3.37 4.17 10.55
CA GLU A 19 4.19 4.97 9.63
C GLU A 19 5.54 5.32 10.26
N ALA A 20 6.21 4.29 10.76
CA ALA A 20 7.59 4.37 11.22
C ALA A 20 8.52 4.13 10.02
N LEU A 21 8.60 5.07 9.05
CA LEU A 21 9.60 4.90 8.00
C LEU A 21 10.98 5.12 8.59
N ARG A 22 11.78 4.07 8.50
CA ARG A 22 13.23 4.14 8.63
C ARG A 22 13.77 4.88 7.40
N HIS A 23 13.61 6.20 7.34
CA HIS A 23 14.59 6.99 6.62
C HIS A 23 15.94 6.70 7.29
N ARG A 24 17.03 6.72 6.55
CA ARG A 24 18.38 6.64 7.12
C ARG A 24 18.65 7.94 7.87
N HIS A 25 17.88 8.20 8.92
CA HIS A 25 18.13 9.22 9.89
C HIS A 25 19.54 8.98 10.39
N ARG A 26 20.34 10.04 10.41
CA ARG A 26 21.59 10.05 11.16
C ARG A 26 21.26 9.51 12.56
N ARG A 27 22.05 8.59 13.13
CA ARG A 27 21.76 7.99 14.46
C ARG A 27 21.42 9.04 15.53
N THR A 28 21.95 10.25 15.38
CA THR A 28 21.67 11.41 16.23
C THR A 28 20.21 11.86 16.22
N THR A 29 19.46 11.64 15.14
CA THR A 29 18.11 12.19 14.95
C THR A 29 17.00 11.33 15.61
N ILE A 30 17.14 10.00 15.60
CA ILE A 30 16.15 9.09 16.23
C ILE A 30 16.15 9.22 17.76
N ALA A 31 17.31 9.52 18.35
CA ALA A 31 17.46 9.71 19.78
C ALA A 31 17.01 11.11 20.26
N THR A 32 16.74 12.05 19.34
CA THR A 32 16.33 13.43 19.66
C THR A 32 14.88 13.44 20.15
N PRO A 33 14.61 14.02 21.34
CA PRO A 33 13.25 14.17 21.86
C PRO A 33 12.53 15.39 21.31
N ASP A 34 13.25 16.35 20.72
CA ASP A 34 12.69 17.58 20.17
C ASP A 34 12.12 17.37 18.75
N PRO A 35 11.08 18.14 18.35
CA PRO A 35 10.63 18.19 16.97
C PRO A 35 11.75 18.56 15.99
N ILE A 36 11.74 17.95 14.81
CA ILE A 36 12.66 18.28 13.73
C ILE A 36 11.84 19.03 12.66
N PRO A 37 12.05 20.35 12.48
CA PRO A 37 11.15 21.21 11.70
C PRO A 37 10.93 20.81 10.23
N ASP A 38 11.85 20.07 9.62
CA ASP A 38 11.81 19.67 8.20
C ASP A 38 11.60 18.15 8.01
N GLU A 39 11.26 17.44 9.09
CA GLU A 39 10.91 16.01 9.04
C GLU A 39 9.43 15.82 9.36
N ARG A 40 8.82 14.87 8.67
CA ARG A 40 7.42 14.51 8.93
C ARG A 40 7.22 14.08 10.39
N PRO A 41 6.08 14.42 11.01
CA PRO A 41 5.81 14.05 12.39
C PRO A 41 5.68 12.53 12.58
N TYR A 42 6.02 12.07 13.79
CA TYR A 42 5.63 10.74 14.22
C TYR A 42 4.10 10.63 14.26
N ALA A 43 3.58 9.47 13.85
CA ALA A 43 2.17 9.16 13.91
C ALA A 43 1.91 7.66 13.69
N GLY A 44 0.84 7.15 14.30
CA GLY A 44 0.27 5.85 14.00
C GLY A 44 -1.18 5.98 13.56
N TRP A 45 -1.68 5.03 12.77
CA TRP A 45 -3.11 4.92 12.46
C TRP A 45 -3.61 3.48 12.63
N LEU A 46 -4.45 3.30 13.63
CA LEU A 46 -5.08 2.02 13.94
C LEU A 46 -6.49 2.02 13.36
N TYR A 47 -6.80 1.10 12.44
CA TYR A 47 -8.07 1.11 11.72
C TYR A 47 -8.62 -0.28 11.41
N GLY A 48 -9.94 -0.36 11.24
CA GLY A 48 -10.63 -1.51 10.66
C GLY A 48 -11.20 -1.13 9.30
N GLY A 49 -11.17 -2.07 8.35
CA GLY A 49 -11.60 -1.85 6.97
C GLY A 49 -12.64 -2.85 6.50
N VAL A 50 -13.60 -2.38 5.70
CA VAL A 50 -14.55 -3.23 4.97
C VAL A 50 -14.41 -2.98 3.49
N ALA A 51 -14.20 -4.04 2.71
CA ALA A 51 -14.08 -3.95 1.26
C ALA A 51 -15.19 -4.71 0.52
N LEU A 52 -15.69 -4.09 -0.54
CA LEU A 52 -16.57 -4.65 -1.54
C LEU A 52 -15.80 -4.81 -2.84
N VAL A 53 -15.76 -6.03 -3.36
CA VAL A 53 -15.04 -6.36 -4.59
C VAL A 53 -16.04 -6.90 -5.61
N ALA A 54 -16.02 -6.31 -6.80
CA ALA A 54 -16.79 -6.77 -7.96
C ALA A 54 -15.84 -7.05 -9.12
N GLU A 55 -15.91 -8.26 -9.66
CA GLU A 55 -15.02 -8.74 -10.71
C GLU A 55 -15.82 -9.13 -11.96
N THR A 56 -15.31 -8.74 -13.13
CA THR A 56 -15.68 -9.27 -14.45
C THR A 56 -14.44 -9.89 -15.12
N GLU A 57 -14.60 -10.44 -16.33
CA GLU A 57 -13.48 -11.02 -17.08
C GLU A 57 -12.34 -10.03 -17.37
N ASN A 58 -12.58 -8.73 -17.42
CA ASN A 58 -11.56 -7.75 -17.78
C ASN A 58 -11.53 -6.52 -16.85
N ARG A 59 -12.30 -6.53 -15.77
CA ARG A 59 -12.42 -5.39 -14.85
C ARG A 59 -12.53 -5.84 -13.41
N LEU A 60 -11.82 -5.14 -12.53
CA LEU A 60 -11.96 -5.26 -11.08
C LEU A 60 -12.33 -3.90 -10.51
N ASP A 61 -13.42 -3.85 -9.76
CA ASP A 61 -13.83 -2.70 -8.98
C ASP A 61 -13.70 -3.04 -7.49
N THR A 62 -13.02 -2.18 -6.74
CA THR A 62 -12.88 -2.30 -5.28
C THR A 62 -13.32 -1.01 -4.62
N TRP A 63 -14.26 -1.12 -3.69
CA TRP A 63 -14.61 -0.06 -2.75
C TRP A 63 -14.18 -0.50 -1.36
N GLU A 64 -13.54 0.38 -0.60
CA GLU A 64 -13.12 0.09 0.77
C GLU A 64 -13.39 1.28 1.68
N LEU A 65 -13.95 1.01 2.85
CA LEU A 65 -14.13 2.00 3.90
C LEU A 65 -13.24 1.62 5.08
N ASP A 66 -12.26 2.47 5.37
CA ASP A 66 -11.37 2.36 6.52
C ASP A 66 -11.79 3.36 7.59
N LEU A 67 -11.96 2.90 8.84
CA LEU A 67 -12.29 3.72 10.00
C LEU A 67 -11.33 3.40 11.15
N GLY A 68 -10.84 4.42 11.84
CA GLY A 68 -9.81 4.24 12.85
C GLY A 68 -9.48 5.47 13.66
N ILE A 69 -8.33 5.44 14.33
CA ILE A 69 -7.80 6.53 15.13
C ILE A 69 -6.34 6.79 14.76
N VAL A 70 -6.02 8.04 14.44
CA VAL A 70 -4.66 8.55 14.26
C VAL A 70 -4.18 9.10 15.59
N GLY A 71 -2.91 8.92 15.95
CA GLY A 71 -2.30 9.52 17.15
C GLY A 71 -1.88 8.50 18.22
N PRO A 72 -1.64 8.93 19.48
CA PRO A 72 -1.13 8.07 20.55
C PRO A 72 -2.00 6.82 20.81
N SER A 73 -3.32 6.92 20.66
CA SER A 73 -4.24 5.79 20.82
C SER A 73 -4.01 4.67 19.80
N ALA A 74 -3.34 4.96 18.67
CA ALA A 74 -2.91 3.95 17.70
C ALA A 74 -1.70 3.12 18.18
N ARG A 75 -1.02 3.55 19.25
CA ARG A 75 0.13 2.86 19.87
C ARG A 75 1.33 2.66 18.95
N GLY A 76 1.66 3.69 18.16
CA GLY A 76 2.77 3.65 17.22
C GLY A 76 4.13 3.53 17.91
N GLU A 77 4.32 4.33 18.96
CA GLU A 77 5.53 4.32 19.80
C GLU A 77 5.80 2.93 20.38
N GLU A 78 4.81 2.33 21.04
CA GLU A 78 5.03 1.07 21.74
C GLU A 78 5.39 -0.04 20.75
N VAL A 79 4.79 -0.06 19.57
CA VAL A 79 5.13 -1.06 18.55
C VAL A 79 6.53 -0.83 17.99
N GLN A 80 6.87 0.40 17.60
CA GLN A 80 8.19 0.70 17.04
C GLN A 80 9.29 0.42 18.08
N ASN A 81 9.17 0.97 19.29
CA ASN A 81 10.19 0.84 20.32
C ASN A 81 10.27 -0.59 20.87
N THR A 82 9.17 -1.35 20.90
CA THR A 82 9.24 -2.80 21.20
C THR A 82 10.02 -3.56 20.14
N PHE A 83 9.80 -3.26 18.87
CA PHE A 83 10.57 -3.89 17.80
C PHE A 83 12.04 -3.45 17.82
N HIS A 84 12.33 -2.17 18.05
CA HIS A 84 13.70 -1.65 18.18
C HIS A 84 14.46 -2.38 19.29
N ARG A 85 13.84 -2.55 20.47
CA ARG A 85 14.39 -3.37 21.55
C ARG A 85 14.63 -4.82 21.14
N LEU A 86 13.68 -5.43 20.42
CA LEU A 86 13.79 -6.82 19.98
C LEU A 86 15.00 -7.05 19.05
N ILE A 87 15.29 -6.11 18.16
CA ILE A 87 16.41 -6.21 17.21
C ILE A 87 17.70 -5.53 17.69
N GLY A 88 17.69 -4.97 18.91
CA GLY A 88 18.85 -4.34 19.53
C GLY A 88 19.30 -3.04 18.87
N VAL A 89 18.37 -2.18 18.45
CA VAL A 89 18.66 -0.83 17.94
C VAL A 89 18.06 0.26 18.84
N ASP A 90 18.55 1.49 18.69
CA ASP A 90 18.12 2.64 19.51
C ASP A 90 16.61 2.89 19.40
N GLU A 91 15.97 3.23 20.52
CA GLU A 91 14.56 3.65 20.57
C GLU A 91 14.39 5.05 19.96
N ALA A 92 13.22 5.31 19.40
CA ALA A 92 12.83 6.64 18.93
C ALA A 92 12.27 7.46 20.09
N ASN A 93 12.88 8.60 20.39
CA ASN A 93 12.48 9.47 21.50
C ASN A 93 11.57 10.63 21.07
N GLY A 94 11.30 10.79 19.77
CA GLY A 94 10.49 11.90 19.24
C GLY A 94 8.97 11.69 19.33
N TRP A 95 8.49 10.56 19.83
CA TRP A 95 7.05 10.20 19.85
C TRP A 95 6.19 11.10 20.73
N ASP A 96 6.76 11.83 21.68
CA ASP A 96 6.03 12.84 22.46
C ASP A 96 5.50 13.99 21.59
N ASN A 97 6.12 14.22 20.43
CA ASN A 97 5.73 15.24 19.46
C ASN A 97 4.82 14.70 18.34
N GLN A 98 4.35 13.45 18.45
CA GLN A 98 3.48 12.85 17.44
C GLN A 98 2.16 13.62 17.26
N LEU A 99 1.51 13.38 16.11
CA LEU A 99 0.15 13.83 15.85
C LEU A 99 -0.80 13.43 16.97
N LYS A 100 -1.80 14.27 17.27
CA LYS A 100 -2.75 14.05 18.36
C LYS A 100 -3.88 13.11 17.92
N ASP A 101 -4.56 12.55 18.92
CA ASP A 101 -5.69 11.65 18.68
C ASP A 101 -6.77 12.31 17.82
N GLU A 102 -7.08 11.70 16.68
CA GLU A 102 -8.11 12.12 15.75
C GLU A 102 -8.80 10.90 15.12
N PHE A 103 -10.12 10.94 15.04
CA PHE A 103 -10.86 9.89 14.34
C PHE A 103 -10.54 9.96 12.84
N GLY A 104 -9.94 8.91 12.31
CA GLY A 104 -9.53 8.82 10.92
C GLY A 104 -10.49 7.98 10.10
N TYR A 105 -10.86 8.47 8.92
CA TYR A 105 -11.63 7.73 7.94
C TYR A 105 -11.09 7.91 6.52
N ALA A 106 -11.29 6.90 5.70
CA ALA A 106 -10.96 6.92 4.29
C ALA A 106 -11.94 6.05 3.49
N LEU A 107 -12.62 6.65 2.52
CA LEU A 107 -13.33 5.93 1.47
C LEU A 107 -12.40 5.81 0.27
N ILE A 108 -12.13 4.57 -0.13
CA ILE A 108 -11.17 4.23 -1.17
C ILE A 108 -11.93 3.58 -2.32
N TYR A 109 -11.61 3.98 -3.55
CA TYR A 109 -12.09 3.33 -4.75
C TYR A 109 -10.92 3.00 -5.67
N GLU A 110 -10.95 1.80 -6.26
CA GLU A 110 -10.06 1.41 -7.33
C GLU A 110 -10.81 0.70 -8.45
N ARG A 111 -10.44 1.04 -9.67
CA ARG A 111 -10.75 0.27 -10.87
C ARG A 111 -9.46 -0.18 -11.55
N LYS A 112 -9.39 -1.48 -11.84
CA LYS A 112 -8.37 -2.08 -12.71
C LYS A 112 -9.01 -2.62 -13.96
N TRP A 113 -8.29 -2.53 -15.07
CA TRP A 113 -8.63 -3.21 -16.31
C TRP A 113 -7.56 -4.21 -16.64
N ARG A 114 -7.93 -5.35 -17.20
CA ARG A 114 -6.99 -6.39 -17.64
C ARG A 114 -7.08 -6.56 -19.14
N ASN A 115 -5.93 -6.69 -19.80
CA ASN A 115 -5.83 -7.10 -21.20
C ASN A 115 -4.81 -8.23 -21.31
N LEU A 116 -5.27 -9.45 -21.05
CA LEU A 116 -4.44 -10.64 -21.07
C LEU A 116 -4.27 -11.18 -22.49
N TRP A 117 -3.02 -11.27 -22.94
CA TRP A 117 -2.63 -11.94 -24.17
C TRP A 117 -1.84 -13.22 -23.83
N GLU A 118 -2.47 -14.39 -23.98
CA GLU A 118 -1.86 -15.69 -23.68
C GLU A 118 -1.59 -16.50 -24.96
N HIS A 119 -0.34 -16.95 -25.14
CA HIS A 119 0.00 -17.86 -26.24
C HIS A 119 -0.28 -19.30 -25.84
N ARG A 120 -1.46 -19.80 -26.25
CA ARG A 120 -2.03 -21.10 -25.86
C ARG A 120 -1.12 -22.33 -26.03
N ARG A 121 -0.10 -22.28 -26.91
CA ARG A 121 0.83 -23.40 -27.13
C ARG A 121 2.04 -23.42 -26.19
N SER A 122 2.45 -22.26 -25.67
CA SER A 122 3.66 -22.15 -24.85
C SER A 122 3.39 -21.92 -23.36
N GLY A 123 2.14 -21.57 -22.98
CA GLY A 123 1.80 -21.14 -21.62
C GLY A 123 2.30 -19.72 -21.27
N PHE A 124 3.12 -19.12 -22.13
CA PHE A 124 3.59 -17.75 -21.96
C PHE A 124 2.48 -16.72 -22.18
N GLY A 125 2.38 -15.76 -21.27
CA GLY A 125 1.41 -14.67 -21.30
C GLY A 125 2.02 -13.31 -21.06
N LEU A 126 1.39 -12.30 -21.63
CA LEU A 126 1.63 -10.88 -21.43
C LEU A 126 0.33 -10.24 -20.97
N ASP A 127 0.39 -9.40 -19.96
CA ASP A 127 -0.79 -8.67 -19.49
C ASP A 127 -0.44 -7.23 -19.13
N VAL A 128 -1.27 -6.29 -19.55
CA VAL A 128 -1.19 -4.90 -19.16
C VAL A 128 -2.43 -4.58 -18.35
N ILE A 129 -2.20 -4.09 -17.13
CA ILE A 129 -3.23 -3.73 -16.17
C ILE A 129 -3.18 -2.23 -15.87
N PRO A 130 -3.87 -1.39 -16.65
CA PRO A 130 -4.13 -0.01 -16.26
C PRO A 130 -5.02 0.03 -15.02
N HIS A 131 -4.86 1.07 -14.21
CA HIS A 131 -5.71 1.33 -13.07
C HIS A 131 -5.90 2.82 -12.82
N ILE A 132 -7.04 3.12 -12.21
CA ILE A 132 -7.35 4.41 -11.61
C ILE A 132 -7.97 4.15 -10.26
N GLY A 133 -7.64 4.98 -9.29
CA GLY A 133 -8.31 4.95 -8.01
C GLY A 133 -7.98 6.18 -7.20
N GLY A 134 -8.34 6.16 -5.93
CA GLY A 134 -8.12 7.28 -5.05
C GLY A 134 -8.75 7.06 -3.70
N SER A 135 -8.55 8.05 -2.83
CA SER A 135 -9.13 8.07 -1.51
C SER A 135 -9.76 9.43 -1.24
N LEU A 136 -10.86 9.42 -0.51
CA LEU A 136 -11.52 10.60 0.04
C LEU A 136 -11.67 10.39 1.56
N GLY A 137 -11.09 11.28 2.35
CA GLY A 137 -11.17 11.23 3.80
C GLY A 137 -10.14 12.12 4.48
N ASN A 138 -10.23 12.19 5.81
CA ASN A 138 -9.32 13.00 6.63
C ASN A 138 -8.03 12.26 7.01
N VAL A 139 -7.81 11.04 6.53
CA VAL A 139 -6.49 10.38 6.63
C VAL A 139 -5.67 10.63 5.38
N GLY A 140 -6.32 10.63 4.22
CA GLY A 140 -5.70 10.92 2.94
C GLY A 140 -6.74 11.18 1.86
N THR A 141 -6.52 12.23 1.08
CA THR A 141 -7.34 12.56 -0.09
C THR A 141 -6.43 12.70 -1.30
N TYR A 142 -6.58 11.78 -2.26
CA TYR A 142 -5.73 11.73 -3.44
C TYR A 142 -6.39 10.99 -4.61
N LEU A 143 -5.86 11.23 -5.80
CA LEU A 143 -6.13 10.47 -7.02
C LEU A 143 -4.86 9.69 -7.41
N ASP A 144 -5.01 8.45 -7.85
CA ASP A 144 -3.93 7.54 -8.29
C ASP A 144 -4.26 6.99 -9.68
N ILE A 145 -3.28 7.05 -10.59
CA ILE A 145 -3.39 6.49 -11.94
C ILE A 145 -2.09 5.78 -12.27
N GLY A 146 -2.19 4.60 -12.86
CA GLY A 146 -1.00 3.87 -13.28
C GLY A 146 -1.28 2.68 -14.17
N ALA A 147 -0.23 1.93 -14.45
CA ALA A 147 -0.31 0.67 -15.17
C ALA A 147 0.72 -0.33 -14.67
N THR A 148 0.39 -1.61 -14.73
CA THR A 148 1.32 -2.71 -14.44
C THR A 148 1.41 -3.64 -15.64
N LEU A 149 2.61 -3.87 -16.12
CA LEU A 149 2.94 -4.91 -17.09
C LEU A 149 3.29 -6.20 -16.34
N ARG A 150 2.81 -7.33 -16.84
CA ARG A 150 3.15 -8.68 -16.34
C ARG A 150 3.54 -9.58 -17.49
N VAL A 151 4.55 -10.40 -17.26
CA VAL A 151 5.06 -11.34 -18.24
C VAL A 151 5.54 -12.61 -17.57
N GLY A 152 5.21 -13.77 -18.13
CA GLY A 152 5.50 -15.02 -17.45
C GLY A 152 4.83 -16.23 -18.08
N ASN A 153 4.93 -17.36 -17.39
CA ASN A 153 4.31 -18.61 -17.78
C ASN A 153 3.13 -18.93 -16.86
N ASP A 154 2.04 -19.42 -17.45
CA ASP A 154 0.81 -19.77 -16.76
C ASP A 154 0.28 -18.58 -15.95
N LEU A 155 0.11 -17.43 -16.64
CA LEU A 155 -0.37 -16.21 -16.00
C LEU A 155 -1.73 -16.49 -15.35
N PRO A 156 -1.84 -16.29 -14.04
CA PRO A 156 -3.11 -16.48 -13.36
C PRO A 156 -4.09 -15.42 -13.82
N ASN A 157 -5.36 -15.82 -13.90
CA ASN A 157 -6.45 -14.94 -14.27
C ASN A 157 -6.85 -14.02 -13.11
N ASP A 158 -5.89 -13.30 -12.54
CA ASP A 158 -6.05 -12.32 -11.45
C ASP A 158 -5.64 -10.91 -11.91
N PHE A 159 -5.61 -9.94 -10.99
CA PHE A 159 -5.28 -8.53 -11.25
C PHE A 159 -3.93 -8.12 -10.67
N GLY A 160 -3.01 -9.08 -10.51
CA GLY A 160 -1.64 -8.83 -10.06
C GLY A 160 -1.38 -9.06 -8.56
N ALA A 161 -0.13 -8.86 -8.17
CA ALA A 161 0.31 -9.06 -6.79
C ALA A 161 -0.33 -8.05 -5.81
N PRO A 162 -0.54 -8.43 -4.54
CA PRO A 162 -0.87 -7.50 -3.47
C PRO A 162 0.16 -6.36 -3.40
N ARG A 163 -0.31 -5.10 -3.40
CA ARG A 163 0.56 -3.92 -3.21
C ARG A 163 0.59 -3.50 -1.75
N ILE A 164 1.73 -2.93 -1.33
CA ILE A 164 1.87 -2.34 0.01
C ILE A 164 1.17 -0.98 0.02
N ARG A 165 0.28 -0.75 0.99
CA ARG A 165 -0.44 0.52 1.19
C ARG A 165 0.54 1.68 1.53
N PRO A 166 0.24 2.94 1.21
CA PRO A 166 -1.05 3.48 0.76
C PRO A 166 -1.41 3.18 -0.69
N SER A 167 -0.60 2.43 -1.44
CA SER A 167 -1.02 1.92 -2.75
C SER A 167 -2.26 1.03 -2.61
N LEU A 168 -3.22 1.23 -3.52
CA LEU A 168 -4.50 0.54 -3.55
C LEU A 168 -4.29 -0.99 -3.49
N PRO A 169 -5.13 -1.72 -2.74
CA PRO A 169 -4.93 -3.16 -2.53
C PRO A 169 -4.79 -3.90 -3.87
N GLY A 170 -3.80 -4.79 -3.96
CA GLY A 170 -3.75 -5.73 -5.09
C GLY A 170 -4.84 -6.81 -4.94
N SER A 171 -5.01 -7.68 -5.93
CA SER A 171 -5.99 -8.76 -5.78
C SER A 171 -5.52 -9.73 -4.70
N ASN A 172 -6.30 -9.87 -3.62
CA ASN A 172 -6.14 -10.92 -2.61
C ASN A 172 -6.62 -12.29 -3.13
N PHE A 173 -7.22 -12.32 -4.33
CA PHE A 173 -7.79 -13.51 -4.91
C PHE A 173 -6.86 -14.11 -5.96
N PHE A 174 -6.58 -15.41 -5.80
CA PHE A 174 -5.89 -16.24 -6.77
C PHE A 174 -6.80 -17.42 -7.09
N LEU A 175 -7.14 -17.58 -8.37
CA LEU A 175 -7.73 -18.82 -8.86
C LEU A 175 -6.58 -19.83 -9.11
N PRO A 176 -6.51 -20.95 -8.37
CA PRO A 176 -5.45 -21.92 -8.54
C PRO A 176 -5.46 -22.50 -9.95
N ARG A 177 -4.29 -22.53 -10.60
CA ARG A 177 -3.96 -23.54 -11.60
C ARG A 177 -3.08 -24.58 -10.88
N ASP A 178 -3.32 -25.87 -11.12
CA ASP A 178 -2.62 -26.98 -10.43
C ASP A 178 -1.13 -27.09 -10.80
N ASN A 179 -0.64 -26.22 -11.69
CA ASN A 179 0.70 -26.25 -12.23
C ASN A 179 1.60 -25.15 -11.67
N PHE A 180 2.90 -25.35 -11.83
CA PHE A 180 3.89 -24.30 -11.57
C PHE A 180 3.71 -23.14 -12.56
N GLY A 181 3.47 -21.95 -12.02
CA GLY A 181 3.36 -20.71 -12.79
C GLY A 181 4.27 -19.65 -12.19
N TRP A 182 4.75 -18.73 -13.03
CA TRP A 182 5.52 -17.59 -12.55
C TRP A 182 5.28 -16.40 -13.44
N TYR A 183 5.38 -15.21 -12.87
CA TYR A 183 5.43 -13.99 -13.65
C TYR A 183 6.32 -12.93 -13.00
N LEU A 184 7.00 -12.18 -13.85
CA LEU A 184 7.60 -10.91 -13.50
C LEU A 184 6.57 -9.82 -13.74
N PHE A 185 6.62 -8.77 -12.93
CA PHE A 185 5.82 -7.58 -13.16
C PHE A 185 6.64 -6.32 -12.95
N ALA A 186 6.24 -5.27 -13.66
CA ALA A 186 6.74 -3.92 -13.49
C ALA A 186 5.57 -2.95 -13.61
N GLY A 187 5.50 -1.95 -12.75
CA GLY A 187 4.42 -0.97 -12.76
C GLY A 187 4.93 0.43 -12.45
N VAL A 188 4.17 1.40 -12.96
CA VAL A 188 4.34 2.82 -12.69
C VAL A 188 2.99 3.40 -12.32
N SER A 189 2.96 4.25 -11.29
CA SER A 189 1.79 5.07 -10.98
C SER A 189 2.18 6.47 -10.54
N GLY A 190 1.24 7.40 -10.67
CA GLY A 190 1.35 8.76 -10.19
C GLY A 190 0.15 9.11 -9.33
N ARG A 191 0.41 9.76 -8.20
CA ARG A 191 -0.57 10.20 -7.23
C ARG A 191 -0.63 11.72 -7.16
N ALA A 192 -1.82 12.28 -7.31
CA ALA A 192 -2.10 13.68 -7.02
C ALA A 192 -2.68 13.79 -5.61
N VAL A 193 -1.90 14.31 -4.67
CA VAL A 193 -2.19 14.32 -3.23
C VAL A 193 -2.73 15.68 -2.81
N ALA A 194 -4.02 15.73 -2.50
CA ALA A 194 -4.65 16.95 -1.97
C ALA A 194 -4.45 17.05 -0.46
N TYR A 195 -4.51 15.92 0.25
CA TYR A 195 -4.38 15.86 1.70
C TYR A 195 -3.74 14.55 2.15
N ASN A 196 -2.88 14.62 3.16
CA ASN A 196 -2.29 13.50 3.85
C ASN A 196 -2.03 13.90 5.30
N ILE A 197 -2.80 13.37 6.25
CA ILE A 197 -2.70 13.76 7.68
C ILE A 197 -1.28 13.57 8.24
N PHE A 198 -0.51 12.62 7.70
CA PHE A 198 0.87 12.33 8.13
C PHE A 198 1.89 13.39 7.69
N LEU A 199 1.50 14.29 6.77
CA LEU A 199 2.31 15.39 6.29
C LEU A 199 1.67 16.73 6.65
N ASP A 200 0.34 16.86 6.47
CA ASP A 200 -0.42 18.07 6.71
C ASP A 200 -0.75 18.33 8.18
N GLY A 201 -0.59 17.32 9.05
CA GLY A 201 -0.99 17.39 10.45
C GLY A 201 -2.47 17.06 10.68
N ASN A 202 -2.90 17.11 11.94
CA ASN A 202 -4.29 16.94 12.36
C ASN A 202 -5.24 17.95 11.68
N THR A 203 -6.45 17.50 11.34
CA THR A 203 -7.45 18.32 10.63
C THR A 203 -8.05 19.38 11.54
N ASP A 204 -8.30 19.01 12.80
CA ASP A 204 -9.08 19.81 13.77
C ASP A 204 -8.22 20.35 14.92
N LYS A 205 -6.90 20.13 14.88
CA LYS A 205 -5.96 20.48 15.97
C LYS A 205 -4.64 20.99 15.39
N ASP A 206 -4.07 21.99 16.05
CA ASP A 206 -2.70 22.40 15.73
C ASP A 206 -1.71 21.26 16.05
N SER A 207 -0.89 20.93 15.07
CA SER A 207 0.12 19.87 15.14
C SER A 207 1.26 20.16 14.16
N LEU A 208 2.34 19.38 14.24
CA LEU A 208 3.43 19.48 13.30
C LEU A 208 2.98 19.07 11.90
N SER A 209 3.50 19.77 10.90
CA SER A 209 3.27 19.51 9.49
C SER A 209 4.52 19.86 8.68
N VAL A 210 4.57 19.36 7.46
CA VAL A 210 5.63 19.61 6.48
C VAL A 210 5.01 19.94 5.12
N ASP A 211 5.73 20.72 4.31
CA ASP A 211 5.28 21.09 2.97
C ASP A 211 5.31 19.86 2.05
N LYS A 212 4.13 19.33 1.70
CA LYS A 212 4.00 18.13 0.87
C LYS A 212 4.23 18.40 -0.62
N GLU A 213 4.74 17.39 -1.31
CA GLU A 213 4.78 17.35 -2.77
C GLU A 213 3.38 16.93 -3.29
N PRO A 214 2.70 17.77 -4.09
CA PRO A 214 1.34 17.46 -4.55
C PRO A 214 1.30 16.31 -5.57
N LEU A 215 2.45 15.94 -6.14
CA LEU A 215 2.59 14.86 -7.10
C LEU A 215 3.65 13.86 -6.64
N VAL A 216 3.24 12.61 -6.43
CA VAL A 216 4.13 11.52 -6.01
C VAL A 216 4.13 10.42 -7.07
N GLY A 217 5.31 10.00 -7.50
CA GLY A 217 5.50 8.89 -8.44
C GLY A 217 5.91 7.60 -7.72
N ASP A 218 5.33 6.48 -8.13
CA ASP A 218 5.66 5.14 -7.63
C ASP A 218 6.13 4.26 -8.81
N LEU A 219 7.24 3.56 -8.61
CA LEU A 219 7.73 2.49 -9.47
C LEU A 219 7.74 1.19 -8.67
N GLN A 220 7.22 0.11 -9.25
CA GLN A 220 7.24 -1.20 -8.63
C GLN A 220 7.76 -2.26 -9.60
N ALA A 221 8.46 -3.26 -9.07
CA ALA A 221 8.83 -4.44 -9.81
C ALA A 221 8.85 -5.65 -8.89
N GLY A 222 8.64 -6.85 -9.44
CA GLY A 222 8.64 -8.03 -8.61
C GLY A 222 8.51 -9.33 -9.37
N LEU A 223 8.52 -10.41 -8.60
CA LEU A 223 8.39 -11.79 -9.05
C LEU A 223 7.31 -12.48 -8.22
N VAL A 224 6.44 -13.20 -8.91
CA VAL A 224 5.45 -14.08 -8.27
C VAL A 224 5.62 -15.49 -8.80
N THR A 225 5.58 -16.46 -7.90
CA THR A 225 5.58 -17.88 -8.23
C THR A 225 4.36 -18.56 -7.59
N ASN A 226 3.71 -19.42 -8.36
CA ASN A 226 2.60 -20.26 -7.94
C ASN A 226 3.09 -21.71 -7.91
N LEU A 227 2.96 -22.35 -6.75
CA LEU A 227 3.44 -23.70 -6.45
C LEU A 227 2.26 -24.65 -6.16
N GLY A 228 1.11 -24.45 -6.79
CA GLY A 228 -0.13 -25.22 -6.57
C GLY A 228 -0.80 -24.99 -5.21
N TRP A 229 -0.11 -25.31 -4.11
CA TRP A 229 -0.58 -25.15 -2.72
C TRP A 229 -0.15 -23.83 -2.07
N ALA A 230 0.84 -23.15 -2.65
CA ALA A 230 1.33 -21.86 -2.17
C ALA A 230 1.61 -20.89 -3.31
N ARG A 231 1.57 -19.60 -2.99
CA ARG A 231 2.05 -18.50 -3.83
C ARG A 231 3.09 -17.71 -3.04
N LEU A 232 4.24 -17.46 -3.66
CA LEU A 232 5.26 -16.56 -3.15
C LEU A 232 5.29 -15.31 -4.03
N ALA A 233 5.34 -14.15 -3.40
CA ALA A 233 5.45 -12.86 -4.08
C ALA A 233 6.60 -12.07 -3.45
N TYR A 234 7.50 -11.56 -4.29
CA TYR A 234 8.45 -10.54 -3.90
C TYR A 234 8.16 -9.26 -4.68
N THR A 235 8.04 -8.15 -3.96
CA THR A 235 7.79 -6.84 -4.54
C THR A 235 8.82 -5.85 -4.04
N TYR A 236 9.41 -5.09 -4.95
CA TYR A 236 10.24 -3.94 -4.65
C TYR A 236 9.54 -2.68 -5.14
N VAL A 237 9.51 -1.65 -4.30
CA VAL A 237 8.89 -0.37 -4.59
C VAL A 237 9.89 0.75 -4.38
N TYR A 238 9.90 1.68 -5.34
CA TYR A 238 10.55 2.97 -5.27
C TYR A 238 9.46 4.04 -5.32
N ARG A 239 9.50 4.99 -4.39
CA ARG A 239 8.56 6.11 -4.32
C ARG A 239 9.33 7.41 -4.32
N SER A 240 8.91 8.38 -5.14
CA SER A 240 9.50 9.71 -5.15
C SER A 240 9.36 10.41 -3.80
N ARG A 241 10.01 11.56 -3.62
CA ARG A 241 9.80 12.38 -2.42
C ARG A 241 8.31 12.73 -2.27
N GLU A 242 7.84 12.74 -1.02
CA GLU A 242 6.45 13.06 -0.65
C GLU A 242 6.33 14.45 0.01
N PHE A 243 7.44 15.06 0.44
CA PHE A 243 7.49 16.38 1.07
C PHE A 243 8.87 17.05 0.91
N ASP A 244 8.90 18.37 1.07
CA ASP A 244 10.10 19.18 1.12
C ASP A 244 10.88 18.92 2.41
N GLY A 245 12.21 18.83 2.31
CA GLY A 245 13.08 18.37 3.42
C GLY A 245 13.38 16.87 3.39
N GLN A 246 12.63 16.06 2.62
CA GLN A 246 12.94 14.65 2.42
C GLN A 246 14.24 14.49 1.60
N GLU A 247 15.34 14.08 2.25
CA GLU A 247 16.66 13.93 1.61
C GLU A 247 16.69 12.84 0.52
N GLU A 248 16.01 11.72 0.74
CA GLU A 248 16.02 10.56 -0.16
C GLU A 248 14.61 10.03 -0.46
N SER A 249 14.40 9.57 -1.69
CA SER A 249 13.22 8.83 -2.11
C SER A 249 13.09 7.49 -1.40
N ASP A 250 11.86 7.10 -1.08
CA ASP A 250 11.57 5.90 -0.32
C ASP A 250 11.74 4.62 -1.14
N ARG A 251 12.30 3.59 -0.49
CA ARG A 251 12.58 2.30 -1.10
C ARG A 251 12.25 1.20 -0.11
N PHE A 252 11.35 0.30 -0.49
CA PHE A 252 10.94 -0.78 0.40
C PHE A 252 10.62 -2.05 -0.38
N GLY A 253 10.78 -3.19 0.30
CA GLY A 253 10.52 -4.52 -0.23
C GLY A 253 9.46 -5.25 0.57
N SER A 254 8.70 -6.11 -0.09
CA SER A 254 7.73 -7.02 0.53
C SER A 254 8.00 -8.45 0.08
N ILE A 255 7.80 -9.38 1.00
CA ILE A 255 7.68 -10.81 0.70
C ILE A 255 6.31 -11.23 1.21
N GLY A 256 5.50 -11.81 0.31
CA GLY A 256 4.20 -12.36 0.60
C GLY A 256 4.19 -13.87 0.40
N LEU A 257 3.59 -14.60 1.34
CA LEU A 257 3.26 -16.01 1.21
C LEU A 257 1.75 -16.17 1.35
N SER A 258 1.13 -16.82 0.38
CA SER A 258 -0.28 -17.22 0.43
C SER A 258 -0.35 -18.73 0.34
N ILE A 259 -1.08 -19.37 1.26
CA ILE A 259 -1.21 -20.83 1.34
C ILE A 259 -2.69 -21.19 1.14
N LYS A 260 -2.93 -22.23 0.36
CA LYS A 260 -4.25 -22.83 0.18
C LYS A 260 -4.63 -23.65 1.42
N PHE A 261 -5.83 -23.43 1.95
CA PHE A 261 -6.44 -24.21 3.04
C PHE A 261 -7.82 -24.71 2.62
#